data_AF-A0A4Y2Q4D9-F1
#
_entry.id   AF-A0A4Y2Q4D9-F1
#
_cell.length_a   1.000
_cell.length_b   1.000
_cell.length_c   1.000
_cell.angle_alpha   90.00
_cell.angle_beta   90.00
_cell.angle_gamma   90.00
#
_symmetry.space_group_name_H-M   'P 1'
#
loop_
_entity.id
_entity.type
_entity.pdbx_description
1 polymer ?
#
loop_
_entity_poly.entity_id
_entity_poly.type
_entity_poly.pdbx_seq_one_letter_code
_entity_poly.pdbx_strand_id
1 'polypeptide(L)'
;MGRYQRKTDRQSWSLESMPGAIQEVLEGNMGYRRASKAYSVPQTTLERKVKEARQKKLSSEAAAVKVLGRYKTVFSEAQEKEFVQHLIHLEERLFGITLSDLRTLAFELAEKNNIPHVFNTEKRMAGKDWLYGFLKRHPKLALRYPE
;
A
#
# COMPACT_ATOMS: atom_id res chain seq x y z
N MET A 1 4.02 -21.15 -6.04
CA MET A 1 3.47 -20.10 -5.15
C MET A 1 3.12 -20.74 -3.81
N GLY A 2 3.65 -20.23 -2.69
CA GLY A 2 3.31 -20.77 -1.37
C GLY A 2 1.86 -20.46 -1.00
N ARG A 3 1.07 -21.49 -0.71
CA ARG A 3 -0.29 -21.37 -0.12
C ARG A 3 -0.17 -20.94 1.35
N TYR A 4 0.35 -19.75 1.61
CA TYR A 4 0.39 -19.24 2.98
C TYR A 4 -1.03 -18.91 3.44
N GLN A 5 -1.58 -19.75 4.32
CA GLN A 5 -2.81 -19.45 5.04
C GLN A 5 -2.46 -18.64 6.30
N ARG A 6 -3.09 -17.48 6.43
CA ARG A 6 -2.83 -16.58 7.53
C ARG A 6 -3.42 -17.15 8.83
N LYS A 7 -2.62 -17.18 9.89
CA LYS A 7 -3.03 -17.69 11.21
C LYS A 7 -3.81 -16.69 12.08
N THR A 8 -3.99 -15.45 11.64
CA THR A 8 -4.56 -14.38 12.49
C THR A 8 -5.75 -13.69 11.81
N ASP A 9 -6.81 -13.46 12.59
CA ASP A 9 -8.03 -12.79 12.15
C ASP A 9 -7.98 -11.26 12.33
N ARG A 10 -6.79 -10.65 12.45
CA ARG A 10 -6.68 -9.19 12.60
C ARG A 10 -7.22 -8.49 11.35
N GLN A 11 -8.01 -7.43 11.57
CA GLN A 11 -8.72 -6.65 10.53
C GLN A 11 -9.83 -7.42 9.80
N SER A 12 -10.49 -8.38 10.47
CA SER A 12 -11.65 -9.12 9.96
C SER A 12 -12.94 -8.30 9.81
N TRP A 13 -12.99 -7.06 10.32
CA TRP A 13 -14.14 -6.16 10.16
C TRP A 13 -14.37 -5.77 8.70
N SER A 14 -15.63 -5.50 8.31
CA SER A 14 -15.97 -5.14 6.93
C SER A 14 -15.45 -3.75 6.55
N LEU A 15 -15.32 -3.48 5.24
CA LEU A 15 -14.87 -2.16 4.75
C LEU A 15 -15.81 -1.02 5.18
N GLU A 16 -17.08 -1.32 5.46
CA GLU A 16 -18.11 -0.34 5.82
C GLU A 16 -18.31 -0.22 7.34
N SER A 17 -18.09 -1.32 8.08
CA SER A 17 -18.31 -1.37 9.53
C SER A 17 -17.39 -0.43 10.31
N MET A 18 -16.12 -0.33 9.92
CA MET A 18 -15.15 0.52 10.63
C MET A 18 -15.32 2.02 10.34
N PRO A 19 -15.49 2.48 9.08
CA PRO A 19 -15.81 3.89 8.81
C PRO A 19 -17.09 4.34 9.49
N GLY A 20 -18.17 3.54 9.44
CA GLY A 20 -19.44 3.86 10.08
C GLY A 20 -19.28 4.00 11.60
N ALA A 21 -18.60 3.04 12.25
CA ALA A 21 -18.33 3.13 13.68
C ALA A 21 -17.47 4.35 14.06
N ILE A 22 -16.50 4.75 13.20
CA ILE A 22 -15.68 5.94 13.43
C ILE A 22 -16.54 7.20 13.31
N GLN A 23 -17.39 7.28 12.29
CA GLN A 23 -18.25 8.43 12.04
C GLN A 23 -19.23 8.68 13.19
N GLU A 24 -19.96 7.66 13.64
CA GLU A 24 -20.90 7.77 14.77
C GLU A 24 -20.23 8.24 16.07
N VAL A 25 -18.96 7.85 16.28
CA VAL A 25 -18.17 8.25 17.45
C VAL A 25 -17.58 9.66 17.29
N LEU A 26 -17.28 10.09 16.06
CA LEU A 26 -16.83 11.44 15.76
C LEU A 26 -17.98 12.45 15.88
N GLU A 27 -19.17 12.10 15.40
CA GLU A 27 -20.40 12.90 15.51
C GLU A 27 -20.95 12.95 16.94
N GLY A 28 -20.56 12.00 17.79
CA GLY A 28 -20.97 11.95 19.20
C GLY A 28 -22.28 11.19 19.45
N ASN A 29 -22.86 10.58 18.42
CA ASN A 29 -24.09 9.79 18.50
C ASN A 29 -23.91 8.51 19.34
N MET A 30 -22.71 7.90 19.30
CA MET A 30 -22.41 6.66 20.02
C MET A 30 -21.07 6.70 20.76
N GLY A 31 -21.04 6.12 21.96
CA GLY A 31 -19.79 5.84 22.68
C GLY A 31 -19.07 4.59 22.15
N TYR A 32 -17.77 4.47 22.42
CA TYR A 32 -16.90 3.39 21.89
C TYR A 32 -17.45 1.97 22.07
N ARG A 33 -18.01 1.64 23.25
CA ARG A 33 -18.60 0.31 23.50
C ARG A 33 -19.84 0.05 22.65
N ARG A 34 -20.71 1.06 22.50
CA ARG A 34 -21.96 0.93 21.74
C ARG A 34 -21.66 0.76 20.26
N ALA A 35 -20.77 1.59 19.71
CA ALA A 35 -20.31 1.49 18.33
C ALA A 35 -19.58 0.15 18.07
N SER A 36 -18.73 -0.31 18.99
CA SER A 36 -18.07 -1.61 18.89
C SER A 36 -19.06 -2.77 18.74
N LYS A 37 -20.13 -2.78 19.55
CA LYS A 37 -21.17 -3.81 19.50
C LYS A 37 -22.06 -3.69 18.25
N ALA A 38 -22.45 -2.48 17.88
CA ALA A 38 -23.34 -2.23 16.75
C ALA A 38 -22.70 -2.60 15.40
N TYR A 39 -21.41 -2.28 15.22
CA TYR A 39 -20.70 -2.52 13.96
C TYR A 39 -19.81 -3.78 14.00
N SER A 40 -19.87 -4.57 15.09
CA SER A 40 -19.02 -5.74 15.30
C SER A 40 -17.52 -5.47 15.08
N VAL A 41 -17.04 -4.31 15.55
CA VAL A 41 -15.63 -3.91 15.45
C VAL A 41 -14.94 -3.98 16.81
N PRO A 42 -13.64 -4.35 16.90
CA PRO A 42 -12.92 -4.36 18.17
C PRO A 42 -12.79 -2.95 18.77
N GLN A 43 -13.24 -2.77 20.02
CA GLN A 43 -13.25 -1.48 20.72
C GLN A 43 -11.88 -0.79 20.72
N THR A 44 -10.81 -1.50 21.07
CA THR A 44 -9.45 -0.93 21.14
C THR A 44 -8.93 -0.46 19.77
N THR A 45 -9.36 -1.13 18.69
CA THR A 45 -9.03 -0.71 17.33
C THR A 45 -9.80 0.54 16.95
N LEU A 46 -11.09 0.60 17.28
CA LEU A 46 -11.95 1.76 17.06
C LEU A 46 -11.39 3.00 17.79
N GLU A 47 -11.07 2.89 19.07
CA GLU A 47 -10.48 3.98 19.86
C GLU A 47 -9.19 4.51 19.24
N ARG A 48 -8.27 3.61 18.84
CA ARG A 48 -7.02 4.00 18.17
C ARG A 48 -7.30 4.76 16.87
N LYS A 49 -8.22 4.25 16.04
CA LYS A 49 -8.54 4.85 14.74
C LYS A 49 -9.25 6.20 14.88
N VAL A 50 -10.17 6.34 15.83
CA VAL A 50 -10.83 7.62 16.15
C VAL A 50 -9.81 8.65 16.66
N LYS A 51 -8.87 8.23 17.51
CA LYS A 51 -7.78 9.11 17.97
C LYS A 51 -6.90 9.58 16.80
N GLU A 52 -6.50 8.67 15.92
CA GLU A 52 -5.76 9.00 14.69
C GLU A 52 -6.56 9.95 13.78
N ALA A 53 -7.88 9.71 13.64
CA ALA A 53 -8.77 10.54 12.84
C ALA A 53 -8.85 11.97 13.37
N ARG A 54 -9.02 12.14 14.69
CA ARG A 54 -9.05 13.45 15.35
C ARG A 54 -7.73 14.20 15.21
N GLN A 55 -6.60 13.50 15.39
CA GLN A 55 -5.27 14.12 15.32
C GLN A 55 -4.92 14.59 13.90
N LYS A 56 -5.24 13.78 12.89
CA LYS A 56 -4.87 14.03 11.49
C LYS A 56 -5.99 14.68 10.67
N LYS A 57 -7.13 15.01 11.29
CA LYS A 57 -8.35 15.48 10.62
C LYS A 57 -8.72 14.64 9.39
N LEU A 58 -8.59 13.32 9.52
CA LEU A 58 -8.88 12.38 8.44
C LEU A 58 -10.39 12.12 8.36
N SER A 59 -10.88 11.91 7.13
CA SER A 59 -12.22 11.35 6.90
C SER A 59 -12.35 9.95 7.54
N SER A 60 -13.58 9.55 7.87
CA SER A 60 -13.91 8.24 8.44
C SER A 60 -13.35 7.09 7.59
N GLU A 61 -13.45 7.20 6.27
CA GLU A 61 -12.92 6.24 5.30
C GLU A 61 -11.39 6.18 5.33
N ALA A 62 -10.73 7.33 5.38
CA ALA A 62 -9.28 7.42 5.41
C ALA A 62 -8.71 6.91 6.75
N ALA A 63 -9.43 7.10 7.85
CA ALA A 63 -9.09 6.52 9.15
C ALA A 63 -9.32 5.00 9.16
N ALA A 64 -10.33 4.50 8.46
CA ALA A 64 -10.66 3.08 8.37
C ALA A 64 -9.73 2.27 7.45
N VAL A 65 -8.68 2.86 6.85
CA VAL A 65 -7.78 2.10 5.97
C VAL A 65 -7.10 0.95 6.73
N LYS A 66 -7.25 -0.25 6.15
CA LYS A 66 -6.62 -1.51 6.59
C LYS A 66 -5.14 -1.52 6.18
N VAL A 67 -4.29 -1.00 7.04
CA VAL A 67 -2.83 -1.14 6.89
C VAL A 67 -2.36 -2.23 7.84
N LEU A 68 -1.73 -3.28 7.31
CA LEU A 68 -1.17 -4.37 8.10
C LEU A 68 0.29 -4.58 7.73
N GLY A 69 1.14 -4.78 8.75
CA GLY A 69 2.56 -5.05 8.56
C GLY A 69 3.44 -3.79 8.46
N ARG A 70 4.74 -4.02 8.53
CA ARG A 70 5.79 -2.98 8.50
C ARG A 70 6.14 -2.55 7.07
N TYR A 71 6.06 -3.48 6.12
CA TYR A 71 6.47 -3.24 4.74
C TYR A 71 5.40 -2.46 3.99
N LYS A 72 5.77 -1.26 3.55
CA LYS A 72 4.96 -0.40 2.69
C LYS A 72 5.53 -0.40 1.29
N THR A 73 4.70 -0.07 0.30
CA THR A 73 5.19 0.22 -1.04
C THR A 73 6.13 1.43 -0.96
N VAL A 74 7.23 1.36 -1.71
CA VAL A 74 8.22 2.46 -1.74
C VAL A 74 7.62 3.66 -2.46
N PHE A 75 6.88 3.43 -3.53
CA PHE A 75 6.21 4.48 -4.30
C PHE A 75 4.74 4.63 -3.91
N SER A 76 4.23 5.86 -4.05
CA SER A 76 2.79 6.14 -4.00
C SER A 76 2.10 5.62 -5.27
N GLU A 77 0.78 5.45 -5.24
CA GLU A 77 0.05 4.98 -6.42
C GLU A 77 0.19 5.93 -7.62
N ALA A 78 0.25 7.24 -7.37
CA ALA A 78 0.50 8.24 -8.41
C ALA A 78 1.90 8.08 -9.03
N GLN A 79 2.92 7.93 -8.19
CA GLN A 79 4.30 7.70 -8.65
C GLN A 79 4.44 6.38 -9.41
N GLU A 80 3.77 5.31 -8.97
CA GLU A 80 3.76 4.05 -9.71
C GLU A 80 3.13 4.21 -11.09
N LYS A 81 2.05 5.00 -11.23
CA LYS A 81 1.41 5.26 -12.53
C LYS A 81 2.32 6.04 -13.47
N GLU A 82 2.94 7.10 -12.99
CA GLU A 82 3.92 7.88 -13.77
C GLU A 82 5.10 7.00 -14.20
N PHE A 83 5.60 6.17 -13.29
CA PHE A 83 6.69 5.25 -13.57
C PHE A 83 6.30 4.20 -14.62
N VAL A 84 5.12 3.60 -14.52
CA VAL A 84 4.56 2.67 -15.52
C VAL A 84 4.42 3.35 -16.88
N GLN A 85 3.91 4.57 -16.93
CA GLN A 85 3.73 5.31 -18.18
C GLN A 85 5.08 5.62 -18.84
N HIS A 86 6.09 5.98 -18.05
CA HIS A 86 7.45 6.16 -18.54
C HIS A 86 8.04 4.85 -19.09
N LEU A 87 7.79 3.71 -18.44
CA LEU A 87 8.23 2.40 -18.91
C LEU A 87 7.58 2.02 -20.25
N ILE A 88 6.27 2.25 -20.41
CA ILE A 88 5.56 1.98 -21.67
C ILE A 88 6.13 2.82 -22.81
N HIS A 89 6.37 4.12 -22.57
CA HIS A 89 6.96 5.02 -23.56
C HIS A 89 8.37 4.61 -24.00
N LEU A 90 9.15 4.01 -23.09
CA LEU A 90 10.47 3.45 -23.40
C LEU A 90 10.37 2.18 -24.25
N GLU A 91 9.40 1.31 -23.95
CA GLU A 91 9.15 0.08 -24.71
C GLU A 91 8.69 0.39 -26.15
N GLU A 92 7.81 1.38 -26.33
CA GLU A 92 7.35 1.86 -27.65
C GLU A 92 8.51 2.39 -28.52
N ARG A 93 9.57 2.91 -27.90
CA ARG A 93 10.77 3.40 -28.58
C ARG A 93 11.79 2.30 -28.90
N LEU A 94 11.37 1.04 -28.88
CA LEU A 94 12.18 -0.16 -29.18
C LEU A 94 13.33 -0.43 -28.19
N PHE A 95 13.35 0.23 -27.03
CA PHE A 95 14.25 -0.16 -25.95
C PHE A 95 13.62 -1.32 -25.19
N GLY A 96 14.15 -2.52 -25.40
CA GLY A 96 13.79 -3.67 -24.58
C GLY A 96 14.22 -3.41 -23.13
N ILE A 97 13.28 -3.03 -22.27
CA ILE A 97 13.55 -2.84 -20.85
C ILE A 97 13.69 -4.20 -20.19
N THR A 98 14.88 -4.51 -19.68
CA THR A 98 15.08 -5.74 -18.92
C THR A 98 14.56 -5.60 -17.49
N LEU A 99 14.31 -6.72 -16.83
CA LEU A 99 13.97 -6.75 -15.40
C LEU A 99 15.08 -6.12 -14.53
N SER A 100 16.33 -6.15 -14.99
CA SER A 100 17.46 -5.50 -14.32
C SER A 100 17.37 -3.99 -14.42
N ASP A 101 17.05 -3.47 -15.61
CA ASP A 101 16.90 -2.03 -15.85
C ASP A 101 15.73 -1.43 -15.07
N LEU A 102 14.61 -2.16 -14.98
CA LEU A 102 13.49 -1.71 -14.15
C LEU A 102 13.93 -1.56 -12.68
N ARG A 103 14.74 -2.49 -12.18
CA ARG A 103 15.22 -2.47 -10.78
C ARG A 103 16.22 -1.36 -10.52
N THR A 104 17.09 -1.01 -11.47
CA THR A 104 17.98 0.15 -11.36
C THR A 104 17.20 1.47 -11.47
N LEU A 105 16.29 1.58 -12.45
CA LEU A 105 15.45 2.77 -12.62
C LEU A 105 14.59 3.05 -11.38
N ALA A 106 14.06 2.01 -10.73
CA ALA A 106 13.33 2.15 -9.48
C ALA A 106 14.23 2.68 -8.35
N PHE A 107 15.49 2.24 -8.28
CA PHE A 107 16.43 2.78 -7.30
C PHE A 107 16.73 4.26 -7.56
N GLU A 108 17.04 4.62 -8.80
CA GLU A 108 17.30 6.00 -9.18
C GLU A 108 16.10 6.92 -8.93
N LEU A 109 14.88 6.46 -9.23
CA LEU A 109 13.66 7.23 -8.98
C LEU A 109 13.45 7.48 -7.49
N ALA A 110 13.75 6.49 -6.64
CA ALA A 110 13.63 6.63 -5.20
C ALA A 110 14.66 7.60 -4.62
N GLU A 111 15.92 7.52 -5.05
CA GLU A 111 16.99 8.45 -4.66
C GLU A 111 16.70 9.88 -5.14
N LYS A 112 16.32 10.06 -6.41
CA LYS A 112 15.96 11.38 -6.98
C LYS A 112 14.81 12.05 -6.22
N ASN A 113 13.81 11.27 -5.82
CA ASN A 113 12.67 11.78 -5.05
C ASN A 113 12.93 11.79 -3.52
N ASN A 114 14.14 11.46 -3.07
CA ASN A 114 14.51 11.35 -1.65
C ASN A 114 13.53 10.49 -0.83
N ILE A 115 13.04 9.41 -1.43
CA ILE A 115 12.08 8.51 -0.79
C ILE A 115 12.84 7.50 0.08
N PRO A 116 12.52 7.38 1.38
CA PRO A 116 13.09 6.33 2.22
C PRO A 116 12.77 4.95 1.68
N HIS A 117 13.78 4.26 1.17
CA HIS A 117 13.65 2.94 0.57
C HIS A 117 14.49 1.88 1.27
N VAL A 118 14.06 0.62 1.13
CA VAL A 118 14.78 -0.58 1.60
C VAL A 118 15.62 -1.23 0.49
N PHE A 119 15.89 -0.49 -0.59
CA PHE A 119 16.63 -1.00 -1.72
C PHE A 119 18.11 -1.15 -1.39
N ASN A 120 18.81 -1.97 -2.17
CA ASN A 120 20.22 -2.22 -1.95
C ASN A 120 21.03 -1.04 -2.50
N THR A 121 21.68 -0.29 -1.62
CA THR A 121 22.50 0.89 -1.95
C THR A 121 23.85 0.52 -2.56
N GLU A 122 24.42 -0.64 -2.22
CA GLU A 122 25.69 -1.13 -2.77
C GLU A 122 25.53 -1.50 -4.25
N LYS A 123 24.44 -2.20 -4.58
CA LYS A 123 24.14 -2.63 -5.96
C LYS A 123 23.32 -1.62 -6.75
N ARG A 124 22.83 -0.55 -6.11
CA ARG A 124 21.94 0.48 -6.69
C ARG A 124 20.74 -0.13 -7.41
N MET A 125 20.11 -1.13 -6.80
CA MET A 125 19.02 -1.90 -7.40
C MET A 125 17.91 -2.20 -6.39
N ALA A 126 16.67 -2.16 -6.87
CA ALA A 126 15.53 -2.66 -6.12
C ALA A 126 15.60 -4.19 -5.93
N GLY A 127 15.02 -4.71 -4.86
CA GLY A 127 14.97 -6.15 -4.58
C GLY A 127 14.05 -6.93 -5.53
N LYS A 128 14.23 -8.25 -5.62
CA LYS A 128 13.35 -9.14 -6.40
C LYS A 128 11.91 -9.12 -5.87
N ASP A 129 11.73 -9.06 -4.55
CA ASP A 129 10.41 -8.99 -3.93
C ASP A 129 9.64 -7.73 -4.33
N TRP A 130 10.34 -6.60 -4.45
CA TRP A 130 9.75 -5.36 -4.92
C TRP A 130 9.31 -5.49 -6.38
N LEU A 131 10.15 -6.06 -7.26
CA LEU A 131 9.83 -6.30 -8.67
C LEU A 131 8.57 -7.17 -8.82
N TYR A 132 8.52 -8.33 -8.15
CA TYR A 132 7.36 -9.21 -8.22
C TYR A 132 6.09 -8.56 -7.66
N GLY A 133 6.22 -7.79 -6.58
CA GLY A 133 5.11 -7.02 -6.02
C GLY A 133 4.60 -5.94 -6.97
N PHE A 134 5.52 -5.25 -7.65
CA PHE A 134 5.21 -4.20 -8.63
C PHE A 134 4.52 -4.77 -9.87
N LEU A 135 5.04 -5.87 -10.43
CA LEU A 135 4.42 -6.55 -11.58
C LEU A 135 3.04 -7.12 -11.27
N LYS A 136 2.82 -7.62 -10.04
CA LYS A 136 1.50 -8.09 -9.62
C LYS A 136 0.46 -6.95 -9.58
N ARG A 137 0.88 -5.73 -9.28
CA ARG A 137 0.00 -4.54 -9.28
C ARG A 137 -0.25 -4.01 -10.69
N HIS A 138 0.75 -4.13 -11.57
CA HIS A 138 0.71 -3.58 -12.92
C HIS A 138 0.93 -4.67 -13.98
N PRO A 139 -0.07 -5.54 -14.23
CA PRO A 139 0.05 -6.62 -15.22
C PRO A 139 0.17 -6.11 -16.67
N LYS A 140 -0.08 -4.82 -16.90
CA LYS A 140 0.07 -4.16 -18.20
C LYS A 140 1.54 -4.04 -18.64
N LEU A 141 2.48 -4.12 -17.70
CA LEU A 141 3.90 -4.18 -18.01
C LEU A 141 4.26 -5.60 -18.43
N ALA A 142 4.11 -5.90 -19.72
CA ALA A 142 4.52 -7.16 -20.31
C ALA A 142 6.04 -7.17 -20.52
N LEU A 143 6.81 -7.22 -19.42
CA LEU A 143 8.26 -7.26 -19.53
C LEU A 143 8.71 -8.58 -20.18
N ARG A 144 9.58 -8.47 -21.18
CA ARG A 144 10.25 -9.62 -21.79
C ARG A 144 11.10 -10.31 -20.72
N TYR A 145 10.86 -11.61 -20.52
CA TYR A 145 11.79 -12.44 -19.78
C TYR A 145 13.10 -12.48 -20.57
N PRO A 146 14.25 -12.14 -19.97
CA PRO A 146 15.52 -12.46 -20.60
C PRO A 146 15.64 -14.00 -20.66
N GLU A 147 15.87 -14.53 -21.87
CA GLU A 147 16.32 -15.91 -22.07
C GLU A 147 17.70 -16.15 -21.44
#